data_AF-A0AAW6DPF4-F1
#
_entry.id   AF-A0AAW6DPF4-F1
#
_cell.length_a   1.000
_cell.length_b   1.000
_cell.length_c   1.000
_cell.angle_alpha   90.00
_cell.angle_beta   90.00
_cell.angle_gamma   90.00
#
_symmetry.space_group_name_H-M   'P 1'
#
loop_
_entity.id
_entity.type
_entity.pdbx_description
1 polymer ?
#
loop_
_entity_poly.entity_id
_entity_poly.type
_entity_poly.pdbx_seq_one_letter_code
_entity_poly.pdbx_strand_id
1 'polypeptide(L)'
;MNKDTLNIYHTPTEKNYLCLCLNTDIFTADCRKYMLDCFLNYSVNPNLRFHSRIDKIIDDVIREKINIPHKFRMRLESRHCIESRIIYFRFRVLDKSCLQCNVFLRGLSDEMKEALSDERIDFAVLYEGIQGSQQDTDTDDKDGFCGSQPQVPFLADGTCPVR
;
A
#
# COMPACT_ATOMS: atom_id res chain seq x y z
N MET A 1 4.76 -11.82 16.11
CA MET A 1 3.97 -11.53 14.90
C MET A 1 3.08 -10.34 15.21
N ASN A 2 3.25 -9.22 14.50
CA ASN A 2 2.32 -8.09 14.63
C ASN A 2 1.24 -8.25 13.58
N LYS A 3 0.05 -8.61 14.05
CA LYS A 3 -1.19 -8.43 13.31
C LYS A 3 -1.73 -7.06 13.71
N ASP A 4 -1.87 -6.18 12.74
CA ASP A 4 -2.55 -4.91 12.96
C ASP A 4 -3.98 -5.06 12.47
N THR A 5 -4.92 -4.87 13.40
CA THR A 5 -6.34 -4.84 13.06
C THR A 5 -6.75 -3.40 12.86
N LEU A 6 -7.30 -3.12 11.69
CA LEU A 6 -7.78 -1.80 11.32
C LEU A 6 -9.30 -1.83 11.23
N ASN A 7 -9.97 -0.99 12.02
CA ASN A 7 -11.41 -0.83 11.97
C ASN A 7 -11.75 0.39 11.10
N ILE A 8 -12.46 0.17 10.00
CA ILE A 8 -12.86 1.21 9.06
C ILE A 8 -14.35 1.48 9.21
N TYR A 9 -14.69 2.68 9.61
CA TYR A 9 -16.08 3.13 9.60
C TYR A 9 -16.44 3.67 8.22
N HIS A 10 -17.33 3.00 7.52
CA HIS A 10 -17.83 3.46 6.22
C HIS A 10 -19.13 4.23 6.42
N THR A 11 -19.06 5.57 6.35
CA THR A 11 -20.19 6.47 6.62
C THR A 11 -21.42 6.19 5.77
N PRO A 12 -21.35 5.94 4.44
CA PRO A 12 -22.55 5.71 3.64
C PRO A 12 -23.36 4.47 4.02
N THR A 13 -22.72 3.43 4.57
CA THR A 13 -23.42 2.21 5.00
C THR A 13 -23.61 2.14 6.51
N GLU A 14 -23.05 3.11 7.26
CA GLU A 14 -22.98 3.14 8.73
C GLU A 14 -22.42 1.85 9.36
N LYS A 15 -21.58 1.13 8.60
CA LYS A 15 -20.97 -0.14 9.03
C LYS A 15 -19.50 0.02 9.35
N ASN A 16 -19.06 -0.75 10.33
CA ASN A 16 -17.66 -0.95 10.63
C ASN A 16 -17.17 -2.19 9.88
N TYR A 17 -16.04 -2.06 9.20
CA TYR A 17 -15.38 -3.14 8.47
C TYR A 17 -14.05 -3.43 9.14
N LEU A 18 -13.84 -4.69 9.50
CA LEU A 18 -12.62 -5.15 10.15
C LEU A 18 -11.62 -5.63 9.10
N CYS A 19 -10.51 -4.92 8.99
CA CYS A 19 -9.40 -5.28 8.11
C CYS A 19 -8.27 -5.90 8.94
N LEU A 20 -7.89 -7.12 8.59
CA LEU A 20 -6.68 -7.74 9.13
C LEU A 20 -5.49 -7.43 8.22
N CYS A 21 -4.52 -6.67 8.73
CA CYS A 21 -3.30 -6.37 8.01
C CYS A 21 -2.22 -7.38 8.42
N LEU A 22 -1.64 -8.06 7.42
CA LEU A 22 -0.64 -9.11 7.58
C LEU A 22 0.71 -8.65 7.04
N ASN A 23 1.78 -9.06 7.72
CA ASN A 23 3.17 -8.69 7.43
C ASN A 23 3.45 -7.19 7.51
N THR A 24 2.70 -6.44 8.35
CA THR A 24 2.88 -4.98 8.53
C THR A 24 4.19 -4.63 9.21
N ASP A 25 4.71 -5.51 10.05
CA ASP A 25 6.04 -5.42 10.63
C ASP A 25 7.15 -5.52 9.57
N ILE A 26 7.04 -6.48 8.65
CA ILE A 26 7.96 -6.61 7.51
C ILE A 26 7.89 -5.35 6.64
N PHE A 27 6.69 -4.88 6.32
CA PHE A 27 6.51 -3.64 5.56
C PHE A 27 7.12 -2.43 6.27
N THR A 28 6.92 -2.30 7.59
CA THR A 28 7.51 -1.23 8.39
C THR A 28 9.03 -1.30 8.40
N ALA A 29 9.58 -2.51 8.55
CA ALA A 29 11.02 -2.75 8.51
C ALA A 29 11.61 -2.40 7.14
N ASP A 30 10.93 -2.79 6.06
CA ASP A 30 11.31 -2.45 4.69
C ASP A 30 11.27 -0.93 4.45
N CYS A 31 10.22 -0.24 4.92
CA CYS A 31 10.18 1.22 4.87
C CYS A 31 11.40 1.85 5.56
N ARG A 32 11.75 1.39 6.77
CA ARG A 32 12.93 1.87 7.50
C ARG A 32 14.24 1.53 6.80
N LYS A 33 14.33 0.36 6.17
CA LYS A 33 15.53 -0.13 5.49
C LYS A 33 15.87 0.70 4.26
N TYR A 34 14.87 1.08 3.47
CA TYR A 34 15.12 1.71 2.18
C TYR A 34 14.92 3.23 2.17
N MET A 35 14.22 3.80 3.16
CA MET A 35 13.96 5.23 3.21
C MET A 35 15.10 5.98 3.89
N LEU A 36 15.45 7.16 3.37
CA LEU A 36 16.40 8.05 4.05
C LEU A 36 15.82 8.53 5.39
N ASP A 37 16.63 8.50 6.45
CA ASP A 37 16.22 8.83 7.82
C ASP A 37 15.55 10.20 7.95
N CYS A 38 16.06 11.19 7.20
CA CYS A 38 15.51 12.55 7.21
C CYS A 38 14.05 12.64 6.75
N PHE A 39 13.52 11.62 6.06
CA PHE A 39 12.14 11.57 5.57
C PHE A 39 11.21 10.65 6.38
N LEU A 40 11.69 9.93 7.40
CA LEU A 40 10.88 8.94 8.13
C LEU A 40 9.61 9.51 8.77
N ASN A 41 9.65 10.77 9.22
CA ASN A 41 8.51 11.44 9.87
C ASN A 41 7.66 12.28 8.91
N TYR A 42 7.91 12.19 7.61
CA TYR A 42 7.20 12.98 6.60
C TYR A 42 6.17 12.14 5.84
N SER A 43 5.14 12.80 5.30
CA SER A 43 4.05 12.15 4.55
C SER A 43 4.51 11.36 3.33
N VAL A 44 5.73 11.58 2.84
CA VAL A 44 6.33 10.76 1.78
C VAL A 44 6.60 9.31 2.22
N ASN A 45 6.73 9.06 3.53
CA ASN A 45 6.86 7.72 4.11
C ASN A 45 5.62 6.87 3.80
N PRO A 46 5.77 5.76 3.04
CA PRO A 46 4.66 4.85 2.76
C PRO A 46 4.00 4.30 4.03
N ASN A 47 4.76 4.07 5.11
CA ASN A 47 4.22 3.56 6.36
C ASN A 47 3.19 4.53 6.98
N LEU A 48 3.48 5.83 6.99
CA LEU A 48 2.56 6.85 7.51
C LEU A 48 1.30 7.00 6.64
N ARG A 49 1.38 6.68 5.35
CA ARG A 49 0.25 6.75 4.42
C ARG A 49 -0.57 5.46 4.34
N PHE A 50 -0.10 4.37 4.96
CA PHE A 50 -0.68 3.04 4.80
C PHE A 50 -2.16 3.02 5.20
N HIS A 51 -2.48 3.47 6.41
CA HIS A 51 -3.85 3.48 6.92
C HIS A 51 -4.82 4.26 6.01
N SER A 52 -4.44 5.47 5.59
CA SER A 52 -5.24 6.29 4.67
C SER A 52 -5.40 5.64 3.29
N ARG A 53 -4.38 4.90 2.82
CA ARG A 53 -4.47 4.17 1.55
C ARG A 53 -5.45 3.00 1.66
N ILE A 54 -5.43 2.25 2.76
CA ILE A 54 -6.36 1.14 2.99
C ILE A 54 -7.79 1.66 3.12
N ASP A 55 -8.01 2.70 3.93
CA ASP A 55 -9.32 3.34 4.11
C ASP A 55 -9.99 3.66 2.76
N LYS A 56 -9.24 4.31 1.86
CA LYS A 56 -9.70 4.62 0.51
C LYS A 56 -9.99 3.37 -0.34
N ILE A 57 -9.10 2.37 -0.32
CA ILE A 57 -9.30 1.15 -1.11
C ILE A 57 -10.56 0.42 -0.64
N ILE A 58 -10.79 0.35 0.66
CA ILE A 58 -11.99 -0.31 1.21
C ILE A 58 -13.25 0.47 0.88
N ASP A 59 -13.26 1.80 0.95
CA ASP A 59 -14.39 2.63 0.44
C ASP A 59 -14.66 2.34 -1.04
N ASP A 60 -13.62 2.29 -1.88
CA ASP A 60 -13.76 2.02 -3.32
C ASP A 60 -14.23 0.57 -3.60
N VAL A 61 -13.84 -0.42 -2.78
CA VAL A 61 -14.36 -1.79 -2.84
C VAL A 61 -15.84 -1.84 -2.45
N ILE A 62 -16.24 -1.21 -1.34
CA ILE A 62 -17.63 -1.21 -0.86
C ILE A 62 -18.56 -0.52 -1.87
N ARG A 63 -18.05 0.49 -2.57
CA ARG A 63 -18.76 1.19 -3.65
C ARG A 63 -18.68 0.47 -5.00
N GLU A 64 -18.18 -0.77 -5.04
CA GLU A 64 -18.07 -1.61 -6.23
C GLU A 64 -17.24 -0.97 -7.37
N LYS A 65 -16.33 -0.04 -7.04
CA LYS A 65 -15.41 0.56 -8.02
C LYS A 65 -14.16 -0.28 -8.22
N ILE A 66 -13.78 -1.07 -7.22
CA ILE A 66 -12.65 -1.98 -7.24
C ILE A 66 -13.14 -3.40 -6.98
N ASN A 67 -12.75 -4.32 -7.86
CA ASN A 67 -13.02 -5.75 -7.68
C ASN A 67 -11.97 -6.41 -6.79
N ILE A 68 -12.40 -7.37 -5.98
CA ILE A 68 -11.53 -8.22 -5.17
C ILE A 68 -11.37 -9.59 -5.87
N PRO A 69 -10.17 -10.21 -5.85
CA PRO A 69 -8.93 -9.78 -5.17
C PRO A 69 -8.27 -8.59 -5.86
N HIS A 70 -7.83 -7.60 -5.08
CA HIS A 70 -7.22 -6.38 -5.61
C HIS A 70 -5.74 -6.30 -5.24
N LYS A 71 -4.87 -6.06 -6.23
CA LYS A 71 -3.45 -5.76 -5.97
C LYS A 71 -3.23 -4.27 -6.04
N PHE A 72 -2.43 -3.73 -5.13
CA PHE A 72 -2.00 -2.34 -5.21
C PHE A 72 -0.54 -2.20 -4.78
N ARG A 73 0.05 -1.07 -5.15
CA ARG A 73 1.44 -0.74 -4.81
C ARG A 73 1.54 0.62 -4.13
N MET A 74 2.45 0.75 -3.18
CA MET A 74 2.86 2.03 -2.61
C MET A 74 4.25 2.38 -3.10
N ARG A 75 4.41 3.58 -3.65
CA ARG A 75 5.66 4.07 -4.24
C ARG A 75 6.50 4.85 -3.22
N LEU A 76 7.79 4.53 -3.16
CA LEU A 76 8.84 5.37 -2.57
C LEU A 76 9.70 5.92 -3.70
N GLU A 77 9.75 7.25 -3.79
CA GLU A 77 10.52 7.96 -4.82
C GLU A 77 12.03 7.78 -4.62
N SER A 78 12.77 7.78 -5.73
CA SER A 78 14.24 7.66 -5.74
C SER A 78 14.92 8.68 -4.83
N ARG A 79 14.45 9.93 -4.83
CA ARG A 79 14.99 11.02 -3.99
C ARG A 79 14.78 10.84 -2.47
N HIS A 80 13.88 9.95 -2.06
CA HIS A 80 13.65 9.62 -0.65
C HIS A 80 14.20 8.24 -0.26
N CYS A 81 14.84 7.55 -1.21
CA CYS A 81 15.33 6.19 -1.10
C CYS A 81 16.86 6.18 -0.95
N ILE A 82 17.37 5.39 -0.01
CA ILE A 82 18.82 5.20 0.23
C ILE A 82 19.53 4.69 -1.03
N GLU A 83 18.86 3.83 -1.80
CA GLU A 83 19.41 3.22 -3.02
C GLU A 83 19.22 4.11 -4.28
N SER A 84 18.73 5.35 -4.12
CA SER A 84 18.51 6.31 -5.22
C SER A 84 17.67 5.76 -6.39
N ARG A 85 16.75 4.82 -6.09
CA ARG A 85 15.86 4.20 -7.08
C ARG A 85 14.43 4.14 -6.56
N ILE A 86 13.48 4.03 -7.50
CA ILE A 86 12.06 3.87 -7.15
C ILE A 86 11.86 2.48 -6.54
N ILE A 87 11.13 2.42 -5.44
CA ILE A 87 10.73 1.18 -4.77
C ILE A 87 9.21 1.10 -4.74
N TYR A 88 8.69 -0.08 -5.06
CA TYR A 88 7.26 -0.38 -4.97
C TYR A 88 7.02 -1.44 -3.89
N PHE A 89 6.31 -1.07 -2.83
CA PHE A 89 5.80 -1.99 -1.81
C PHE A 89 4.50 -2.59 -2.32
N ARG A 90 4.44 -3.91 -2.51
CA ARG A 90 3.28 -4.62 -3.08
C ARG A 90 2.36 -5.13 -2.00
N PHE A 91 1.07 -4.99 -2.27
CA PHE A 91 0.02 -5.45 -1.38
C PHE A 91 -1.10 -6.11 -2.15
N ARG A 92 -1.87 -6.93 -1.45
CA ARG A 92 -3.11 -7.51 -1.93
C ARG A 92 -4.23 -7.35 -0.90
N VAL A 93 -5.40 -6.94 -1.36
CA VAL A 93 -6.65 -6.94 -0.60
C VAL A 93 -7.48 -8.14 -1.01
N LEU A 94 -7.93 -8.88 -0.01
CA LEU A 94 -8.78 -10.06 -0.12
C LEU A 94 -10.04 -9.84 0.73
N ASP A 95 -11.17 -10.34 0.28
CA ASP A 95 -12.40 -10.42 1.06
C ASP A 95 -12.56 -11.83 1.64
N LYS A 96 -13.58 -12.01 2.47
CA LYS A 96 -13.92 -13.31 3.06
C LYS A 96 -14.09 -14.43 2.02
N SER A 97 -14.64 -14.15 0.84
CA SER A 97 -14.80 -15.17 -0.20
C SER A 97 -13.44 -15.64 -0.75
N CYS A 98 -12.50 -14.72 -0.95
CA CYS A 98 -11.12 -15.05 -1.31
C CYS A 98 -10.39 -15.81 -0.21
N LEU A 99 -10.64 -15.50 1.07
CA LEU A 99 -10.03 -16.19 2.20
C LEU A 99 -10.48 -17.65 2.31
N GLN A 100 -11.71 -17.97 1.90
CA GLN A 100 -12.17 -19.36 1.79
C GLN A 100 -11.50 -20.11 0.63
N CYS A 101 -10.89 -19.39 -0.32
CA CYS A 101 -10.15 -19.96 -1.43
C CYS A 101 -8.65 -20.14 -1.07
N ASN A 102 -8.26 -21.39 -0.78
CA ASN A 102 -6.88 -21.75 -0.39
C ASN A 102 -5.77 -21.33 -1.37
N VAL A 103 -6.10 -20.92 -2.61
CA VAL A 103 -5.13 -20.45 -3.60
C VAL A 103 -4.39 -19.20 -3.10
N PHE A 104 -5.09 -18.28 -2.42
CA PHE A 104 -4.50 -17.01 -1.95
C PHE A 104 -3.80 -17.12 -0.60
N LEU A 105 -3.94 -18.26 0.09
CA LEU A 105 -3.32 -18.53 1.38
C LEU A 105 -2.02 -19.35 1.26
N ARG A 106 -1.61 -19.72 0.05
CA ARG A 106 -0.35 -20.43 -0.18
C ARG A 106 0.83 -19.54 0.22
N GLY A 107 1.71 -20.06 1.08
CA GLY A 107 2.87 -19.33 1.58
C GLY A 107 2.63 -18.54 2.86
N LEU A 108 1.39 -18.49 3.36
CA LEU A 108 1.12 -17.97 4.71
C LEU A 108 1.42 -19.04 5.76
N SER A 109 1.89 -18.62 6.93
CA SER A 109 2.04 -19.51 8.08
C SER A 109 0.68 -19.99 8.56
N ASP A 110 0.64 -21.12 9.29
CA ASP A 110 -0.61 -21.66 9.81
C ASP A 110 -1.26 -20.69 10.82
N GLU A 111 -0.45 -19.97 11.59
CA GLU A 111 -0.90 -18.90 12.50
C GLU A 111 -1.62 -17.76 11.74
N MET A 112 -1.14 -17.38 10.55
CA MET A 112 -1.80 -16.36 9.72
C MET A 112 -3.11 -16.88 9.13
N LYS A 113 -3.17 -18.15 8.73
CA LYS A 113 -4.40 -18.77 8.24
C LYS A 113 -5.46 -18.87 9.34
N GLU A 114 -5.05 -19.22 10.56
CA GLU A 114 -5.93 -19.25 11.73
C GLU A 114 -6.49 -17.85 12.00
N ALA A 115 -5.64 -16.81 11.98
CA ALA A 115 -6.10 -15.44 12.16
C ALA A 115 -7.11 -15.02 11.08
N LEU A 116 -6.90 -15.41 9.82
CA LEU A 116 -7.82 -15.15 8.71
C LEU A 116 -9.14 -15.96 8.77
N SER A 117 -9.21 -16.98 9.63
CA SER A 117 -10.42 -17.77 9.84
C SER A 117 -11.41 -17.10 10.81
N ASP A 118 -11.03 -15.99 11.46
CA ASP A 118 -11.92 -15.23 12.33
C ASP A 118 -13.08 -14.62 11.51
N GLU A 119 -14.31 -15.05 11.81
CA GLU A 119 -15.49 -14.65 11.05
C GLU A 119 -15.78 -13.15 11.09
N ARG A 120 -15.20 -12.42 12.06
CA ARG A 120 -15.34 -10.98 12.21
C ARG A 120 -14.51 -10.19 11.20
N ILE A 121 -13.57 -10.83 10.51
CA ILE A 121 -12.74 -10.18 9.51
C ILE A 121 -13.52 -10.08 8.20
N ASP A 122 -13.68 -8.85 7.73
CA ASP A 122 -14.31 -8.56 6.44
C ASP A 122 -13.28 -8.60 5.29
N PHE A 123 -12.10 -8.04 5.55
CA PHE A 123 -11.01 -7.94 4.57
C PHE A 123 -9.66 -8.31 5.16
N ALA A 124 -8.78 -8.84 4.32
CA ALA A 124 -7.38 -9.03 4.63
C ALA A 124 -6.50 -8.19 3.70
N VAL A 125 -5.53 -7.50 4.27
CA VAL A 125 -4.51 -6.75 3.54
C VAL A 125 -3.17 -7.45 3.74
N LEU A 126 -2.66 -8.08 2.69
CA LEU A 126 -1.40 -8.82 2.71
C LEU A 126 -0.29 -7.98 2.08
N TYR A 127 0.79 -7.74 2.82
CA TYR A 127 2.03 -7.26 2.22
C TYR A 127 2.79 -8.42 1.55
N GLU A 128 3.07 -8.27 0.24
CA GLU A 128 3.71 -9.27 -0.63
C GLU A 128 5.21 -9.00 -0.85
N GLY A 129 5.77 -7.99 -0.19
CA GLY A 129 7.17 -7.58 -0.36
C GLY A 129 7.38 -6.49 -1.39
N ILE A 130 8.65 -6.29 -1.75
CA ILE A 130 9.09 -5.22 -2.65
C ILE A 130 9.19 -5.72 -4.09
N GLN A 131 8.74 -4.91 -5.04
CA GLN A 131 9.09 -5.07 -6.45
C GLN A 131 10.30 -4.19 -6.78
N GLY A 132 11.36 -4.83 -7.29
CA GLY A 132 12.62 -4.16 -7.61
C GLY A 132 13.89 -4.95 -7.22
N SER A 133 13.84 -6.23 -6.86
CA SER A 133 15.06 -7.03 -6.78
C SER A 133 15.59 -7.32 -8.20
N GLN A 134 16.35 -6.38 -8.77
CA GLN A 134 17.19 -6.41 -9.99
C GLN A 134 16.69 -7.04 -11.31
N GLN A 135 15.51 -7.67 -11.35
CA GLN A 135 14.89 -8.23 -12.55
C GLN A 135 13.39 -8.09 -12.38
N ASP A 136 12.82 -7.02 -12.89
CA ASP A 136 11.44 -6.98 -13.37
C ASP A 136 11.30 -5.69 -14.17
N THR A 137 11.38 -5.83 -15.48
CA THR A 137 11.22 -4.75 -16.46
C THR A 137 9.86 -4.08 -16.30
N ASP A 138 9.91 -2.75 -16.29
CA ASP A 138 8.76 -1.83 -16.21
C ASP A 138 7.69 -2.12 -17.27
N THR A 139 6.52 -2.59 -16.83
CA THR A 139 5.25 -2.15 -17.42
C THR A 139 4.55 -1.28 -16.40
N ASP A 140 4.55 0.02 -16.71
CA ASP A 140 4.14 1.12 -15.87
C ASP A 140 2.60 1.22 -15.89
N ASP A 141 1.92 0.41 -15.09
CA ASP A 141 0.48 0.55 -14.88
C ASP A 141 0.20 1.87 -14.15
N LYS A 142 -0.33 2.84 -14.89
CA LYS A 142 -0.68 4.18 -14.45
C LYS A 142 -1.83 4.14 -13.44
N ASP A 143 -1.54 3.77 -12.20
CA ASP A 143 -2.41 4.08 -11.08
C ASP A 143 -2.29 5.57 -10.76
N GLY A 144 -3.33 6.30 -11.18
CA GLY A 144 -3.47 7.73 -11.04
C GLY A 144 -3.23 8.20 -9.61
N PHE A 145 -2.31 9.15 -9.49
CA PHE A 145 -2.18 10.00 -8.31
C PHE A 145 -3.52 10.67 -8.03
N CYS A 146 -4.14 10.34 -6.91
CA CYS A 146 -5.43 10.88 -6.51
C CYS A 146 -5.23 11.90 -5.38
N GLY A 147 -4.38 12.89 -5.66
CA GLY A 147 -4.22 14.11 -4.88
C GLY A 147 -4.22 15.29 -5.84
N SER A 148 -4.67 16.46 -5.37
CA SER A 148 -4.50 17.70 -6.13
C SER A 148 -3.02 17.84 -6.50
N GLN A 149 -2.72 17.97 -7.79
CA GLN A 149 -1.37 18.33 -8.20
C GLN A 149 -0.96 19.60 -7.43
N PRO A 150 0.22 19.63 -6.79
CA PRO A 150 0.74 20.90 -6.31
C PRO A 150 0.83 21.83 -7.51
N GLN A 151 0.12 22.96 -7.45
CA GLN A 151 0.27 24.04 -8.41
C GLN A 151 1.67 24.61 -8.23
N VAL A 152 2.64 24.08 -8.96
CA VAL A 152 3.93 24.74 -9.14
C VAL A 152 3.70 25.80 -10.22
N PRO A 153 3.95 27.08 -9.97
CA PRO A 153 3.94 28.08 -11.04
C PRO A 153 4.91 27.63 -12.12
N PHE A 154 4.41 27.55 -13.36
CA PHE A 154 5.22 27.42 -14.56
C PHE A 154 6.26 28.55 -14.55
N LEU A 155 7.52 28.23 -14.23
CA LEU A 155 8.64 29.08 -14.60
C LEU A 155 8.92 28.81 -16.07
N ALA A 156 8.22 29.54 -16.92
CA ALA A 156 8.58 29.71 -18.31
C ALA A 156 9.81 30.63 -18.40
N ASP A 157 10.61 30.34 -19.43
CA ASP A 157 11.70 31.12 -19.99
C ASP A 157 13.05 31.03 -19.30
N GLY A 158 13.84 30.14 -19.89
CA GLY A 158 15.29 30.14 -19.76
C GLY A 158 15.91 31.39 -20.35
N THR A 159 16.98 31.83 -19.69
CA THR A 159 18.11 32.45 -20.35
C THR A 159 19.34 32.15 -19.50
N CYS A 160 20.26 31.34 -20.01
CA CYS A 160 21.58 31.15 -19.41
C CYS A 160 22.40 32.44 -19.61
N PRO A 161 23.00 33.05 -18.57
CA PRO A 161 24.01 34.05 -18.80
C PRO A 161 25.35 33.38 -19.10
N VAL A 162 25.96 33.80 -20.20
CA VAL A 162 27.35 33.50 -20.57
C VAL A 162 28.29 34.17 -19.58
N ARG A 163 29.29 33.43 -19.10
CA ARG A 163 30.59 33.98 -18.69
C ARG A 163 31.69 33.18 -19.37
#